data_AF-A0A4Q3G0U4-F1
#
_entry.id   AF-A0A4Q3G0U4-F1
#
_cell.length_a   1.000
_cell.length_b   1.000
_cell.length_c   1.000
_cell.angle_alpha   90.00
_cell.angle_beta   90.00
_cell.angle_gamma   90.00
#
_symmetry.space_group_name_H-M   'P 1'
#
loop_
_entity.id
_entity.type
_entity.pdbx_description
1 polymer ?
#
loop_
_entity_poly.entity_id
_entity_poly.type
_entity_poly.pdbx_seq_one_letter_code
_entity_poly.pdbx_strand_id
1 'polypeptide(L)'
;MAQTFLHTMFGPGSRALQEAAGSRASYARMEAGAGAADILTDREADFIAERDSFYMASVSEDGWPYVQHRGGPAGFLRRIAGNGIGFADYRGNRQYLSTANLAADNRVALFLM
;
A
#
# COMPACT_ATOMS: atom_id res chain seq x y z
N MET A 1 -4.64 -11.81 -7.45
CA MET A 1 -5.26 -10.53 -7.86
C MET A 1 -5.65 -9.80 -6.58
N ALA A 2 -5.50 -8.48 -6.49
CA ALA A 2 -5.61 -7.72 -5.24
C ALA A 2 -7.07 -7.47 -4.78
N GLN A 3 -7.81 -8.55 -4.52
CA GLN A 3 -9.23 -8.51 -4.18
C GLN A 3 -9.45 -7.90 -2.79
N THR A 4 -8.64 -8.32 -1.82
CA THR A 4 -8.76 -7.87 -0.43
C THR A 4 -8.39 -6.40 -0.31
N PHE A 5 -7.33 -5.95 -0.99
CA PHE A 5 -6.94 -4.55 -1.05
C PHE A 5 -8.09 -3.65 -1.54
N LEU A 6 -8.69 -3.98 -2.67
CA LEU A 6 -9.81 -3.19 -3.23
C LEU A 6 -11.04 -3.22 -2.32
N HIS A 7 -11.34 -4.37 -1.72
CA HIS A 7 -12.42 -4.48 -0.74
C HIS A 7 -12.21 -3.55 0.46
N THR A 8 -10.98 -3.47 0.97
CA THR A 8 -10.61 -2.55 2.06
C THR A 8 -10.71 -1.08 1.63
N MET A 9 -10.31 -0.75 0.41
CA MET A 9 -10.32 0.64 -0.09
C MET A 9 -11.72 1.13 -0.49
N PHE A 10 -12.61 0.25 -0.94
CA PHE A 10 -13.95 0.65 -1.34
C PHE A 10 -14.85 0.97 -0.14
N GLY A 11 -15.07 2.27 0.10
CA GLY A 11 -16.06 2.78 1.05
C GLY A 11 -17.43 3.07 0.41
N PRO A 12 -18.42 3.50 1.22
CA PRO A 12 -19.78 3.80 0.77
C PRO A 12 -19.84 4.75 -0.44
N GLY A 13 -19.04 5.83 -0.42
CA GLY A 13 -18.99 6.79 -1.53
C GLY A 13 -18.50 6.18 -2.84
N SER A 14 -17.42 5.39 -2.80
CA SER A 14 -16.93 4.71 -4.00
C SER A 14 -17.93 3.70 -4.55
N ARG A 15 -18.65 2.98 -3.69
CA ARG A 15 -19.67 2.01 -4.10
C ARG A 15 -20.89 2.70 -4.73
N ALA A 16 -21.35 3.81 -4.16
CA ALA A 16 -22.42 4.62 -4.74
C ALA A 16 -22.05 5.17 -6.13
N LEU A 17 -20.80 5.65 -6.29
CA LEU A 17 -20.31 6.08 -7.60
C LEU A 17 -20.22 4.92 -8.60
N GLN A 18 -19.82 3.73 -8.16
CA GLN A 18 -19.82 2.54 -9.00
C GLN A 18 -21.24 2.13 -9.43
N GLU A 19 -22.25 2.30 -8.58
CA GLU A 19 -23.66 2.06 -8.92
C GLU A 19 -24.12 3.04 -9.99
N ALA A 20 -23.88 4.34 -9.77
CA ALA A 20 -24.22 5.39 -10.72
C ALA A 20 -23.53 5.21 -12.08
N ALA A 21 -22.29 4.73 -12.09
CA ALA A 21 -21.51 4.46 -13.30
C ALA A 21 -21.75 3.05 -13.90
N GLY A 22 -22.61 2.22 -13.29
CA GLY A 22 -22.92 0.87 -13.79
C GLY A 22 -21.80 -0.18 -13.62
N SER A 23 -20.76 0.11 -12.84
CA SER A 23 -19.62 -0.79 -12.61
C SER A 23 -19.73 -1.63 -11.33
N ARG A 24 -20.73 -1.36 -10.47
CA ARG A 24 -20.84 -1.99 -9.14
C ARG A 24 -20.90 -3.50 -9.19
N ALA A 25 -21.67 -4.08 -10.10
CA ALA A 25 -21.80 -5.54 -10.21
C ALA A 25 -20.46 -6.23 -10.54
N SER A 26 -19.60 -5.58 -11.32
CA SER A 26 -18.27 -6.10 -11.65
C SER A 26 -17.36 -6.11 -10.42
N TYR A 27 -17.25 -4.97 -9.74
CA TYR A 27 -16.43 -4.86 -8.53
C TYR A 27 -16.96 -5.68 -7.36
N ALA A 28 -18.28 -5.80 -7.19
CA ALA A 28 -18.86 -6.68 -6.18
C ALA A 28 -18.47 -8.15 -6.39
N ARG A 29 -18.45 -8.65 -7.64
CA ARG A 29 -17.96 -10.01 -7.94
C ARG A 29 -16.47 -10.17 -7.66
N MET A 30 -15.68 -9.12 -7.92
CA MET A 30 -14.24 -9.13 -7.60
C MET A 30 -14.00 -9.18 -6.09
N GLU A 31 -14.73 -8.37 -5.31
CA GLU A 31 -14.66 -8.31 -3.84
C GLU A 31 -15.20 -9.59 -3.16
N ALA A 32 -16.07 -10.37 -3.82
CA ALA A 32 -16.67 -11.57 -3.22
C ALA A 32 -15.63 -12.65 -2.83
N GLY A 33 -14.43 -12.60 -3.39
CA GLY A 33 -13.31 -13.47 -3.02
C GLY A 33 -12.37 -12.89 -1.96
N ALA A 34 -12.64 -11.69 -1.43
CA ALA A 34 -11.77 -11.04 -0.45
C ALA A 34 -11.69 -11.86 0.84
N GLY A 35 -10.47 -12.04 1.33
CA GLY A 35 -10.17 -12.78 2.56
C GLY A 35 -9.58 -11.86 3.62
N ALA A 36 -8.69 -12.40 4.45
CA ALA A 36 -7.96 -11.63 5.46
C ALA A 36 -6.88 -10.73 4.84
N ALA A 37 -6.19 -11.20 3.79
CA ALA A 37 -5.16 -10.46 3.08
C ALA A 37 -4.93 -11.05 1.68
N ASP A 38 -4.45 -10.22 0.74
CA ASP A 38 -3.91 -10.71 -0.53
C ASP A 38 -2.47 -11.20 -0.29
N ILE A 39 -2.22 -12.51 -0.41
CA ILE A 39 -0.93 -13.12 -0.08
C ILE A 39 0.14 -12.71 -1.11
N LEU A 40 1.30 -12.26 -0.61
CA LEU A 40 2.46 -11.98 -1.47
C LEU A 40 3.08 -13.29 -1.95
N THR A 41 3.00 -13.54 -3.25
CA THR A 41 3.66 -14.68 -3.88
C THR A 41 5.10 -14.32 -4.24
N ASP A 42 5.84 -15.29 -4.76
CA ASP A 42 7.21 -15.04 -5.21
C ASP A 42 7.26 -14.04 -6.37
N ARG A 43 6.22 -13.99 -7.21
CA ARG A 43 6.11 -12.97 -8.27
C ARG A 43 6.13 -11.55 -7.71
N GLU A 44 5.32 -11.27 -6.69
CA GLU A 44 5.33 -9.94 -6.07
C GLU A 44 6.63 -9.69 -5.29
N ALA A 45 7.18 -10.72 -4.63
CA ALA A 45 8.43 -10.61 -3.90
C ALA A 45 9.62 -10.25 -4.83
N ASP A 46 9.71 -10.90 -5.99
CA ASP A 46 10.73 -10.64 -7.01
C ASP A 46 10.59 -9.22 -7.56
N PHE A 47 9.37 -8.82 -7.91
CA PHE A 47 9.08 -7.45 -8.32
C PHE A 47 9.51 -6.46 -7.23
N ILE A 48 9.13 -6.66 -5.97
CA ILE A 48 9.50 -5.76 -4.87
C ILE A 48 11.02 -5.65 -4.73
N ALA A 49 11.75 -6.77 -4.81
CA ALA A 49 13.19 -6.82 -4.60
C ALA A 49 14.00 -6.08 -5.68
N GLU A 50 13.48 -5.98 -6.90
CA GLU A 50 14.14 -5.27 -8.00
C GLU A 50 13.98 -3.74 -7.93
N ARG A 51 13.14 -3.21 -7.04
CA ARG A 51 12.92 -1.77 -6.92
C ARG A 51 14.11 -1.11 -6.24
N ASP A 52 14.56 0.00 -6.82
CA ASP A 52 15.53 0.93 -6.23
C ASP A 52 14.83 2.15 -5.60
N SER A 53 13.51 2.24 -5.75
CA SER A 53 12.69 3.31 -5.20
C SER A 53 11.22 2.91 -5.04
N PHE A 54 10.53 3.58 -4.13
CA PHE A 54 9.07 3.51 -4.00
C PHE A 54 8.51 4.79 -3.35
N TYR A 55 7.22 4.99 -3.47
CA TYR A 55 6.49 6.04 -2.77
C TYR A 55 5.66 5.44 -1.64
N MET A 56 5.65 6.10 -0.49
CA MET A 56 4.88 5.72 0.68
C MET A 56 3.90 6.84 1.03
N ALA A 57 2.60 6.52 0.95
CA ALA A 57 1.53 7.35 1.46
C ALA A 57 1.25 7.02 2.93
N SER A 58 1.05 8.05 3.73
CA SER A 58 0.71 8.01 5.15
C SER A 58 -0.25 9.17 5.46
N VAL A 59 -0.76 9.22 6.68
CA VAL A 59 -1.66 10.29 7.14
C VAL A 59 -1.03 10.98 8.34
N SER A 60 -1.00 12.32 8.35
CA SER A 60 -0.53 13.07 9.52
C SER A 60 -1.47 12.89 10.70
N GLU A 61 -1.03 13.26 11.90
CA GLU A 61 -1.87 13.22 13.12
C GLU A 61 -3.17 14.04 12.95
N ASP A 62 -3.09 15.18 12.24
CA ASP A 62 -4.26 16.02 11.93
C ASP A 62 -5.06 15.58 10.67
N GLY A 63 -4.77 14.41 10.10
CA GLY A 63 -5.53 13.84 8.99
C GLY A 63 -5.10 14.26 7.57
N TRP A 64 -3.99 14.99 7.39
CA TRP A 64 -3.49 15.35 6.07
C TRP A 64 -2.85 14.16 5.35
N PRO A 65 -3.17 13.91 4.07
CA PRO A 65 -2.45 12.92 3.28
C PRO A 65 -1.03 13.39 3.02
N TYR A 66 -0.06 12.49 3.18
CA TYR A 66 1.35 12.78 2.95
C TYR A 66 2.00 11.65 2.15
N VAL A 67 2.76 12.01 1.12
CA VAL A 67 3.51 11.06 0.28
C VAL A 67 4.99 11.38 0.36
N GLN A 68 5.80 10.35 0.56
CA GLN A 68 7.25 10.45 0.59
C GLN A 68 7.90 9.40 -0.30
N HIS A 69 8.91 9.82 -1.05
CA HIS A 69 9.78 8.94 -1.82
C HIS A 69 10.83 8.29 -0.90
N ARG A 70 11.07 6.98 -1.09
CA ARG A 70 12.12 6.20 -0.45
C ARG A 70 12.96 5.53 -1.52
N GLY A 71 14.29 5.62 -1.41
CA GLY A 71 15.21 5.07 -2.41
C GLY A 71 16.41 4.37 -1.79
N GLY A 72 16.97 3.42 -2.53
CA GLY A 72 18.11 2.61 -2.15
C GLY A 72 18.56 1.69 -3.30
N PRO A 73 19.66 0.95 -3.16
CA PRO A 73 20.04 -0.06 -4.16
C PRO A 73 19.00 -1.17 -4.25
N ALA A 74 18.88 -1.85 -5.39
CA ALA A 74 18.01 -3.02 -5.53
C ALA A 74 18.22 -4.01 -4.37
N GLY A 75 17.12 -4.54 -3.84
CA GLY A 75 17.09 -5.36 -2.63
C GLY A 75 17.00 -4.58 -1.32
N PHE A 76 17.02 -3.23 -1.34
CA PHE A 76 16.81 -2.43 -0.14
C PHE A 76 15.39 -2.55 0.41
N LEU A 77 14.40 -2.77 -0.46
CA LEU A 77 13.01 -3.11 -0.14
C LEU A 77 12.79 -4.59 -0.49
N ARG A 78 12.28 -5.40 0.45
CA ARG A 78 12.12 -6.84 0.22
C ARG A 78 11.09 -7.49 1.14
N ARG A 79 10.60 -8.65 0.74
CA ARG A 79 9.85 -9.56 1.62
C ARG A 79 10.77 -10.09 2.74
N ILE A 80 10.30 -10.00 3.98
CA ILE A 80 10.99 -10.54 5.17
C ILE A 80 10.44 -11.92 5.51
N ALA A 81 9.12 -12.04 5.68
CA ALA A 81 8.43 -13.31 5.92
C ALA A 81 6.93 -13.15 5.65
N GLY A 82 6.29 -14.14 5.02
CA GLY A 82 4.87 -14.06 4.64
C GLY A 82 4.57 -12.78 3.86
N ASN A 83 3.61 -11.99 4.34
CA ASN A 83 3.27 -10.68 3.77
C ASN A 83 4.09 -9.50 4.33
N GLY A 84 5.03 -9.75 5.24
CA GLY A 84 5.89 -8.72 5.81
C GLY A 84 6.91 -8.22 4.80
N ILE A 85 6.86 -6.92 4.49
CA ILE A 85 7.86 -6.21 3.67
C ILE A 85 8.68 -5.34 4.61
N GLY A 86 10.00 -5.31 4.40
CA GLY A 86 10.92 -4.45 5.13
C GLY A 86 11.81 -3.69 4.16
N PHE A 87 12.29 -2.52 4.59
CA PHE A 87 13.30 -1.77 3.85
C PHE A 87 14.35 -1.14 4.75
N ALA A 88 15.53 -0.91 4.19
CA ALA A 88 16.57 -0.13 4.85
C ALA A 88 16.23 1.36 4.83
N ASP A 89 16.22 2.02 5.99
CA ASP A 89 16.02 3.47 6.09
C ASP A 89 17.37 4.20 6.03
N TYR A 90 17.74 4.64 4.83
CA TYR A 90 18.95 5.42 4.61
C TYR A 90 18.81 6.84 5.16
N ARG A 91 19.93 7.43 5.57
CA ARG A 91 19.96 8.79 6.13
C ARG A 91 19.41 9.80 5.11
N GLY A 92 18.20 10.28 5.39
CA GLY A 92 17.53 11.32 4.59
C GLY A 92 17.68 12.74 5.18
N ASN A 93 16.69 13.58 4.85
CA ASN A 93 16.60 14.98 5.28
C ASN A 93 16.24 15.19 6.77
N ARG A 94 15.98 14.11 7.52
CA ARG A 94 15.62 14.10 8.95
C ARG A 94 14.33 14.84 9.29
N GLN A 95 13.35 14.90 8.39
CA GLN A 95 12.04 15.48 8.68
C GLN A 95 11.16 14.59 9.58
N TYR A 96 11.41 13.28 9.63
CA TYR A 96 10.67 12.29 10.45
C TYR A 96 9.14 12.25 10.27
N LEU A 97 8.58 12.95 9.27
CA LEU A 97 7.15 13.03 9.01
C LEU A 97 6.50 11.65 8.86
N SER A 98 6.99 10.83 7.92
CA SER A 98 6.42 9.48 7.75
C SER A 98 6.60 8.62 9.00
N THR A 99 7.74 8.70 9.70
CA THR A 99 7.96 7.91 10.92
C THR A 99 6.98 8.29 12.03
N ALA A 100 6.73 9.59 12.24
CA ALA A 100 5.74 10.07 13.19
C ALA A 100 4.32 9.66 12.77
N ASN A 101 3.97 9.85 11.50
CA ASN A 101 2.69 9.43 10.93
C ASN A 101 2.43 7.93 11.17
N LEU A 102 3.41 7.06 10.90
CA LEU A 102 3.28 5.61 11.10
C LEU A 102 3.17 5.21 12.58
N ALA A 103 3.76 6.00 13.50
CA ALA A 103 3.65 5.76 14.92
C ALA A 103 2.25 6.11 15.45
N ALA A 104 1.60 7.12 14.88
CA ALA A 104 0.24 7.52 15.22
C ALA A 104 -0.84 6.67 14.52
N ASP A 105 -0.62 6.34 13.24
CA ASP A 105 -1.52 5.51 12.42
C ASP A 105 -0.68 4.49 11.64
N ASN A 106 -0.86 3.21 11.97
CA ASN A 106 -0.04 2.13 11.42
C ASN A 106 -0.40 1.73 9.98
N ARG A 107 -1.21 2.53 9.28
CA ARG A 107 -1.64 2.29 7.90
C ARG A 107 -0.80 3.09 6.91
N VAL A 108 -0.38 2.42 5.84
CA VAL A 108 0.32 3.01 4.70
C VAL A 108 -0.17 2.43 3.39
N ALA A 109 0.04 3.17 2.30
CA ALA A 109 -0.03 2.61 0.95
C ALA A 109 1.32 2.79 0.25
N LEU A 110 1.83 1.72 -0.35
CA LEU A 110 3.08 1.74 -1.10
C LEU A 110 2.78 1.75 -2.60
N PHE A 111 3.48 2.58 -3.35
CA PHE A 111 3.44 2.61 -4.80
C PHE A 111 4.83 2.38 -5.37
N LEU A 112 4.99 1.26 -6.08
CA LEU A 112 6.23 0.78 -6.66
C LEU A 112 6.07 0.82 -8.19
N MET A 113 7.10 1.27 -8.91
CA MET A 113 7.14 1.32 -10.38
C MET A 113 8.15 0.34 -10.95
#